data_AF-A0A3L8B888-F1
#
_entry.id   AF-A0A3L8B888-F1
#
_cell.length_a   1.000
_cell.length_b   1.000
_cell.length_c   1.000
_cell.angle_alpha   90.00
_cell.angle_beta   90.00
_cell.angle_gamma   90.00
#
_symmetry.space_group_name_H-M   'P 1'
#
loop_
_entity.id
_entity.type
_entity.pdbx_description
1 polymer ?
#
loop_
_entity_poly.entity_id
_entity_poly.type
_entity_poly.pdbx_seq_one_letter_code
_entity_poly.pdbx_strand_id
1 'polypeptide(L)' 'QEAPEKYRRKLRGLQFRVDMERRRAKSPMAACIAISGMMHDSFDRLRQTLNEAAGNTTPGYLNTPSQEVEEGKVLPFRRA' A
#
# COMPACT_ATOMS: atom_id res chain seq x y z
N GLN A 1 22.04 -1.51 11.31
CA GLN A 1 21.47 -2.87 11.12
C GLN A 1 21.41 -3.11 9.61
N GLU A 2 22.28 -3.95 9.08
CA GLU A 2 22.34 -4.22 7.63
C GLU A 2 21.30 -5.28 7.26
N ALA A 3 20.31 -4.87 6.47
CA ALA A 3 19.37 -5.80 5.85
C ALA A 3 20.05 -6.52 4.68
N PRO A 4 19.70 -7.79 4.40
CA PRO A 4 20.21 -8.54 3.25
C PRO A 4 20.09 -7.73 1.95
N GLU A 5 21.09 -7.80 1.06
CA GLU A 5 21.15 -6.95 -0.15
C GLU A 5 19.87 -6.97 -0.98
N LYS A 6 19.27 -8.16 -1.12
CA LYS A 6 17.98 -8.36 -1.81
C LYS A 6 16.83 -7.48 -1.29
N TYR A 7 16.86 -7.07 -0.03
CA TYR A 7 15.80 -6.27 0.59
C TYR A 7 16.16 -4.78 0.74
N ARG A 8 17.43 -4.39 0.56
CA ARG A 8 17.88 -3.01 0.76
C ARG A 8 17.11 -2.00 -0.09
N ARG A 9 16.87 -2.32 -1.37
CA ARG A 9 16.11 -1.44 -2.28
C ARG A 9 14.67 -1.25 -1.79
N LYS A 10 13.99 -2.34 -1.40
CA LYS A 10 12.61 -2.28 -0.91
C LYS A 10 12.52 -1.49 0.39
N LEU A 11 13.42 -1.74 1.34
CA LEU A 11 13.46 -1.03 2.62
C LEU A 11 13.76 0.46 2.45
N ARG A 12 14.65 0.86 1.54
CA ARG A 12 14.88 2.27 1.22
C ARG A 12 13.63 2.95 0.66
N GLY A 13 12.89 2.26 -0.22
CA GLY A 13 11.61 2.76 -0.73
C GLY A 13 10.55 2.92 0.36
N LEU A 14 10.49 1.97 1.30
CA LEU A 14 9.58 2.06 2.45
C LEU A 14 9.96 3.22 3.38
N GLN A 15 11.25 3.38 3.68
CA GLN A 15 11.76 4.49 4.47
C GLN A 15 11.40 5.83 3.82
N PHE A 16 11.61 5.96 2.51
CA PHE A 16 11.23 7.16 1.76
C PHE A 16 9.74 7.48 1.92
N ARG A 17 8.86 6.47 1.81
CA ARG A 17 7.41 6.66 1.98
C ARG A 17 7.07 7.14 3.40
N VAL A 18 7.64 6.50 4.43
CA VAL A 18 7.45 6.91 5.83
C VAL A 18 7.92 8.35 6.04
N ASP A 19 9.08 8.70 5.50
CA ASP A 19 9.62 10.06 5.63
C ASP A 19 8.74 11.09 4.92
N MET A 20 8.20 10.76 3.75
CA MET A 20 7.25 11.65 3.04
C MET A 20 5.95 11.82 3.83
N GLU A 21 5.42 10.76 4.43
CA GLU A 21 4.20 10.84 5.22
C GLU A 21 4.39 11.73 6.46
N ARG A 22 5.56 11.63 7.11
CA ARG A 22 5.93 12.52 8.22
C ARG A 22 6.04 13.97 7.79
N ARG A 23 6.61 14.24 6.61
CA ARG A 23 6.75 15.61 6.07
C ARG A 23 5.42 16.20 5.61
N ARG A 24 4.51 15.36 5.11
CA ARG A 24 3.18 15.77 4.62
C ARG A 24 2.19 16.04 5.76
N ALA A 25 2.31 15.32 6.87
CA ALA A 25 1.38 15.43 7.98
C ALA A 25 1.44 16.81 8.66
N LYS A 26 0.27 17.33 9.05
CA LYS A 26 0.13 18.64 9.72
C LYS A 26 0.59 18.62 11.19
N SER A 27 0.71 17.44 11.80
CA SER A 27 1.18 17.26 13.18
C SER A 27 1.87 15.90 13.37
N PRO A 28 2.72 15.75 14.41
CA PRO A 28 3.37 14.47 14.71
C PRO A 28 2.37 13.34 14.99
N MET A 29 1.25 13.65 15.63
CA MET A 29 0.20 12.66 15.91
C MET A 29 -0.50 12.22 14.63
N ALA A 30 -0.80 13.14 13.71
CA ALA A 30 -1.37 12.79 12.41
C ALA A 30 -0.43 11.87 11.60
N ALA A 31 0.89 12.15 11.63
CA ALA A 31 1.88 11.25 11.02
C ALA A 31 1.87 9.86 11.65
N CYS A 32 1.77 9.77 12.99
CA CYS A 32 1.72 8.50 13.71
C CYS A 32 0.51 7.66 13.30
N ILE A 33 -0.68 8.28 13.21
CA ILE A 33 -1.91 7.60 12.77
C ILE A 33 -1.76 7.10 11.33
N ALA A 34 -1.25 7.95 10.43
CA ALA A 34 -1.06 7.57 9.02
C ALA A 34 -0.06 6.41 8.85
N ILE A 35 1.07 6.46 9.57
CA ILE A 35 2.06 5.38 9.56
C ILE A 35 1.49 4.10 10.15
N SER A 36 0.74 4.20 11.25
CA SER A 36 0.06 3.06 11.87
C SER A 36 -0.93 2.40 10.89
N GLY A 37 -1.65 3.19 10.10
CA GLY A 37 -2.50 2.70 9.01
C GLY A 37 -1.71 1.91 7.96
N MET A 38 -0.61 2.47 7.44
CA MET A 38 0.25 1.77 6.47
C MET A 38 0.77 0.41 6.99
N MET A 39 1.09 0.32 8.28
CA MET A 39 1.51 -0.93 8.92
C MET A 39 0.35 -1.93 9.00
N HIS A 40 -0.84 -1.47 9.39
CA HIS A 40 -2.03 -2.32 9.49
C HIS A 40 -2.44 -2.87 8.13
N ASP A 41 -2.46 -2.04 7.08
CA ASP A 41 -2.75 -2.48 5.72
C ASP A 41 -1.79 -3.58 5.24
N SER A 42 -0.52 -3.46 5.61
CA SER A 42 0.50 -4.45 5.26
C SER A 42 0.28 -5.77 6.00
N PHE A 43 -0.12 -5.69 7.27
CA PHE A 43 -0.45 -6.86 8.09
C PHE A 43 -1.72 -7.55 7.59
N ASP A 44 -2.75 -6.80 7.26
CA ASP A 44 -4.01 -7.34 6.74
C ASP A 44 -3.80 -8.07 5.41
N ARG A 45 -2.97 -7.53 4.51
CA ARG A 45 -2.57 -8.22 3.29
C ARG A 45 -1.86 -9.53 3.59
N LEU A 46 -0.92 -9.53 4.52
CA LEU A 46 -0.23 -10.76 4.93
C LEU A 46 -1.24 -11.78 5.47
N ARG A 47 -2.12 -11.37 6.39
CA ARG A 47 -3.17 -12.20 6.95
C ARG A 47 -4.07 -12.81 5.86
N GLN A 48 -4.47 -12.02 4.87
CA GLN A 48 -5.25 -12.51 3.72
C GLN A 48 -4.48 -13.57 2.94
N THR A 49 -3.24 -13.28 2.53
CA THR A 49 -2.43 -14.23 1.77
C THR A 49 -2.17 -15.55 2.50
N LEU A 50 -2.00 -15.49 3.83
CA LEU A 50 -1.82 -16.69 4.65
C LEU A 50 -3.11 -17.49 4.80
N ASN A 51 -4.26 -16.83 4.98
CA ASN A 51 -5.56 -17.50 5.06
C ASN A 51 -5.94 -18.16 3.72
N GLU A 52 -5.66 -17.48 2.60
CA GLU A 52 -5.82 -18.03 1.25
C GLU A 52 -4.96 -19.27 1.05
N ALA A 53 -3.67 -19.20 1.42
CA ALA A 53 -2.76 -20.34 1.33
C ALA A 53 -3.17 -21.51 2.24
N ALA A 54 -3.81 -21.21 3.38
CA ALA A 54 -4.33 -22.22 4.32
C ALA A 54 -5.67 -22.83 3.90
N GLY A 55 -6.29 -22.39 2.79
CA GLY A 55 -7.61 -22.87 2.37
C GLY A 55 -8.78 -22.33 3.20
N ASN A 56 -8.52 -21.37 4.10
CA ASN A 56 -9.53 -20.69 4.88
C ASN A 56 -10.09 -19.52 4.05
N THR A 57 -10.88 -19.82 3.01
CA THR A 57 -11.58 -18.79 2.23
C THR A 57 -12.58 -18.07 3.13
N THR A 58 -12.14 -16.97 3.73
CA THR A 58 -13.05 -16.01 4.36
C THR A 58 -13.61 -15.15 3.23
N PRO A 59 -14.92 -15.14 2.94
CA PRO A 59 -15.48 -14.28 1.90
C PRO A 59 -15.16 -12.82 2.23
N GLY A 60 -14.29 -12.23 1.42
CA GLY A 60 -13.71 -10.90 1.64
C GLY A 60 -14.70 -9.78 1.35
N TYR A 61 -15.46 -9.35 2.36
CA TYR A 61 -16.25 -8.12 2.32
C TYR A 61 -15.56 -6.96 3.03
N LEU A 62 -14.26 -6.73 2.87
CA LEU A 62 -13.63 -5.53 3.43
C LEU A 62 -12.53 -4.98 2.52
N ASN A 63 -12.79 -3.76 2.02
CA ASN A 63 -11.86 -2.79 1.45
C ASN A 63 -11.18 -3.11 0.11
N THR A 64 -11.98 -3.11 -0.95
CA THR A 64 -11.64 -2.29 -2.13
C THR A 64 -12.53 -1.05 -2.04
N PRO A 65 -12.01 0.20 -2.05
CA PRO A 65 -12.85 1.29 -2.53
C PRO A 65 -13.19 0.91 -3.96
N SER A 66 -14.42 0.43 -4.17
CA SER A 66 -15.02 0.23 -5.47
C SER A 66 -15.14 1.59 -6.14
N GLN A 67 -14.01 2.17 -6.55
CA GLN A 67 -14.02 3.02 -7.72
C GLN A 67 -14.18 2.05 -8.87
N GLU A 68 -15.40 1.97 -9.38
CA GLU A 68 -15.63 1.70 -10.78
C GLU A 68 -14.57 2.49 -11.54
N VAL A 69 -13.50 1.80 -11.97
CA VAL A 69 -12.52 2.41 -12.85
C VAL A 69 -13.27 2.49 -14.16
N GLU A 70 -14.00 3.59 -14.37
CA GLU A 70 -14.42 4.00 -15.69
C GLU A 70 -13.19 3.82 -16.58
N GLU A 71 -13.27 2.86 -17.50
CA GLU A 71 -12.20 2.56 -18.44
C GLU A 71 -11.71 3.88 -19.01
N GLY A 72 -10.47 4.25 -18.67
CA GLY A 72 -9.93 5.55 -19.03
C GLY A 72 -10.07 5.76 -20.52
N LYS A 73 -10.89 6.73 -20.93
CA LYS A 73 -11.19 7.00 -22.33
C LYS A 73 -9.88 7.26 -23.09
N VAL A 74 -9.46 6.29 -23.89
CA VAL A 74 -8.26 6.38 -24.71
C VAL A 74 -8.46 7.50 -25.75
N LEU A 75 -7.70 8.59 -25.62
CA LEU A 75 -7.67 9.65 -26.62
C LEU A 75 -6.79 9.20 -27.79
N PRO A 76 -7.33 9.07 -29.02
CA PRO A 76 -6.53 8.68 -30.16
C PRO A 76 -5.54 9.81 -30.53
N PHE A 77 -4.28 9.45 -30.76
CA PHE A 77 -3.31 10.38 -31.33
C PHE A 77 -3.59 10.54 -32.82
N ARG A 78 -4.01 11.75 -33.23
CA ARG A 78 -4.10 12.10 -34.64
C ARG A 78 -2.69 12.44 -35.14
N ARG A 79 -2.16 11.64 -36.06
CA ARG A 79 -0.93 12.01 -36.78
C ARG A 79 -1.28 13.15 -37.73
N ALA A 80 -0.46 14.21 -37.70
CA ALA A 80 -0.51 15.33 -38.65
C ALA A 80 0.00 14.88 -40.02
#